data_AF-A0A382YIJ5-F1
#
_entry.id   AF-A0A382YIJ5-F1
#
_cell.length_a   1.000
_cell.length_b   1.000
_cell.length_c   1.000
_cell.angle_alpha   90.00
_cell.angle_beta   90.00
_cell.angle_gamma   90.00
#
_symmetry.space_group_name_H-M   'P 1'
#
loop_
_entity.id
_entity.type
_entity.pdbx_description
1 polymer ?
#
loop_
_entity_poly.entity_id
_entity_poly.type
_entity_poly.pdbx_seq_one_letter_code
_entity_poly.pdbx_strand_id
1 'polypeptide(L)'
;MKHSQRTTRRRFIAAASLAAGVPFISRLSWAAGSPLQKLQYAAIGVGGRGAADINSMSGHKKVQMVAAADVDSGECKKLKSKIEGVKTFSDWREMFQAMDKGIDIISVSTPDHMHGIMAMSAMNLGKHVYVQKPLAQTVGECRAMREA
;
A
#
# COMPACT_ATOMS: atom_id res chain seq x y z
N MET A 1 -17.18 -14.83 -53.09
CA MET A 1 -15.98 -14.05 -53.47
C MET A 1 -15.45 -13.34 -52.22
N LYS A 2 -14.26 -13.70 -51.70
CA LYS A 2 -13.64 -13.02 -50.55
C LYS A 2 -12.68 -11.95 -51.08
N HIS A 3 -12.99 -10.67 -50.87
CA HIS A 3 -12.10 -9.55 -51.24
C HIS A 3 -10.90 -9.51 -50.28
N SER A 4 -9.71 -9.79 -50.80
CA SER A 4 -8.44 -9.62 -50.09
C SER A 4 -8.17 -8.12 -49.89
N GLN A 5 -8.22 -7.64 -48.65
CA GLN A 5 -7.91 -6.26 -48.28
C GLN A 5 -6.42 -5.99 -48.49
N ARG A 6 -6.04 -5.36 -49.62
CA ARG A 6 -4.66 -4.92 -49.86
C ARG A 6 -4.28 -3.78 -48.90
N THR A 7 -3.25 -3.99 -48.10
CA THR A 7 -2.63 -2.96 -47.27
C THR A 7 -1.96 -1.91 -48.17
N THR A 8 -2.37 -0.65 -48.05
CA THR A 8 -1.79 0.48 -48.81
C THR A 8 -0.77 1.22 -47.97
N ARG A 9 0.24 1.84 -48.60
CA ARG A 9 1.30 2.61 -47.92
C ARG A 9 0.74 3.68 -46.96
N ARG A 10 -0.38 4.32 -47.33
CA ARG A 10 -1.09 5.28 -46.48
C ARG A 10 -1.66 4.65 -45.20
N ARG A 11 -2.26 3.46 -45.30
CA ARG A 11 -2.74 2.70 -44.13
C ARG A 11 -1.59 2.24 -43.24
N PHE A 12 -0.45 1.87 -43.82
CA PHE A 12 0.73 1.48 -43.06
C PHE A 12 1.32 2.66 -42.26
N ILE A 13 1.50 3.83 -42.89
CA ILE A 13 2.01 5.03 -42.20
C ILE A 13 1.05 5.47 -41.09
N ALA A 14 -0.27 5.44 -41.34
CA ALA A 14 -1.27 5.77 -40.32
C ALA A 14 -1.27 4.78 -39.14
N ALA A 15 -1.02 3.48 -39.39
CA ALA A 15 -0.89 2.48 -38.33
C ALA A 15 0.42 2.65 -37.53
N ALA A 16 1.52 2.98 -38.21
CA ALA A 16 2.83 3.19 -37.58
C ALA A 16 2.86 4.45 -36.70
N SER A 17 2.22 5.54 -37.11
CA SER A 17 2.12 6.77 -36.31
C SER A 17 1.27 6.58 -35.04
N LEU A 18 0.22 5.75 -35.10
CA LEU A 18 -0.53 5.34 -33.90
C LEU A 18 0.34 4.52 -32.96
N ALA A 19 1.10 3.53 -33.46
CA ALA A 19 1.96 2.68 -32.63
C ALA A 19 3.08 3.46 -31.93
N ALA A 20 3.64 4.49 -32.57
CA ALA A 20 4.67 5.34 -31.98
C ALA A 20 4.14 6.29 -30.88
N GLY A 21 2.86 6.65 -30.91
CA GLY A 21 2.22 7.53 -29.92
C GLY A 21 1.76 6.81 -28.63
N VAL A 22 1.49 5.51 -28.70
CA VAL A 22 1.06 4.67 -27.56
C VAL A 22 1.99 4.78 -26.33
N PRO A 23 3.32 4.65 -26.44
CA PRO A 23 4.21 4.75 -25.27
C PRO A 23 4.28 6.15 -24.64
N PHE A 24 3.88 7.20 -25.37
CA PHE A 24 3.85 8.58 -24.85
C PHE A 24 2.53 8.87 -24.12
N ILE A 25 1.40 8.41 -24.66
CA ILE A 25 0.09 8.54 -24.02
C ILE A 25 0.05 7.76 -22.71
N SER A 26 0.58 6.53 -22.68
CA SER A 26 0.61 5.70 -21.46
C SER A 26 1.41 6.35 -20.34
N ARG A 27 2.53 7.02 -20.65
CA ARG A 27 3.34 7.76 -19.67
C ARG A 27 2.66 9.03 -19.17
N LEU A 28 1.98 9.79 -20.02
CA LEU A 28 1.20 10.96 -19.59
C LEU A 28 0.01 10.57 -18.70
N SER A 29 -0.66 9.45 -19.00
CA SER A 29 -1.74 8.93 -18.15
C SER A 29 -1.24 8.49 -16.77
N TRP A 30 0.02 8.04 -16.67
CA TRP A 30 0.64 7.70 -15.38
C TRP A 30 1.15 8.93 -14.62
N ALA A 31 1.56 9.98 -15.33
CA ALA A 31 2.08 11.24 -14.77
C ALA A 31 0.97 12.25 -14.39
N ALA A 32 -0.23 12.14 -14.99
CA ALA A 32 -1.38 12.94 -14.61
C ALA A 32 -1.91 12.44 -13.24
N GLY A 33 -1.48 13.11 -12.18
CA GLY A 33 -1.87 12.83 -10.79
C GLY A 33 -3.38 12.86 -10.59
N SER A 34 -4.02 11.71 -10.76
CA SER A 34 -5.42 11.47 -10.49
C SER A 34 -5.70 11.61 -8.98
N PRO A 35 -6.92 12.03 -8.58
CA PRO A 35 -7.41 11.89 -7.19
C PRO A 35 -7.24 10.46 -6.61
N LEU A 36 -7.00 9.45 -7.46
CA LEU A 36 -6.59 8.07 -7.14
C LEU A 36 -5.16 7.92 -6.56
N GLN A 37 -4.38 8.99 -6.41
CA GLN A 37 -3.01 8.95 -5.88
C GLN A 37 -2.94 9.05 -4.33
N LYS A 38 -3.95 8.55 -3.62
CA LYS A 38 -3.85 8.43 -2.16
C LYS A 38 -3.03 7.19 -1.81
N LEU A 39 -2.07 7.34 -0.90
CA LEU A 39 -1.34 6.21 -0.34
C LEU A 39 -2.31 5.33 0.45
N GLN A 40 -2.36 4.05 0.09
CA GLN A 40 -3.15 3.05 0.78
C GLN A 40 -2.42 2.64 2.06
N TYR A 41 -3.01 2.98 3.20
CA TYR A 41 -2.41 2.84 4.52
C TYR A 41 -3.00 1.66 5.29
N ALA A 42 -2.14 0.86 5.89
CA ALA A 42 -2.51 -0.16 6.87
C ALA A 42 -1.80 0.02 8.21
N ALA A 43 -2.46 -0.36 9.30
CA ALA A 43 -1.90 -0.27 10.65
C ALA A 43 -1.81 -1.65 11.31
N ILE A 44 -0.72 -1.92 12.03
CA ILE A 44 -0.57 -3.10 12.90
C ILE A 44 -0.43 -2.60 14.34
N GLY A 45 -1.38 -2.99 15.19
CA GLY A 45 -1.58 -2.38 16.50
C GLY A 45 -2.41 -1.09 16.37
N VAL A 46 -3.67 -1.13 16.76
CA VAL A 46 -4.64 -0.04 16.53
C VAL A 46 -5.07 0.66 17.82
N GLY A 47 -4.77 0.08 18.99
CA GLY A 47 -4.99 0.69 20.29
C GLY A 47 -3.89 1.69 20.69
N GLY A 48 -4.06 2.35 21.85
CA GLY A 48 -3.04 3.18 22.49
C GLY A 48 -2.31 4.15 21.56
N ARG A 49 -1.00 3.94 21.36
CA ARG A 49 -0.18 4.78 20.47
C ARG A 49 -0.51 4.57 18.99
N GLY A 50 -0.87 3.36 18.59
CA GLY A 50 -1.35 3.05 17.24
C GLY A 50 -2.59 3.88 16.87
N ALA A 51 -3.52 4.08 17.81
CA ALA A 51 -4.67 4.96 17.60
C ALA A 51 -4.26 6.41 17.29
N ALA A 52 -3.25 6.93 18.00
CA ALA A 52 -2.73 8.27 17.75
C ALA A 52 -2.05 8.38 16.36
N ASP A 53 -1.30 7.36 15.96
CA ASP A 53 -0.61 7.34 14.67
C ASP A 53 -1.61 7.18 13.51
N ILE A 54 -2.64 6.34 13.68
CA ILE A 54 -3.78 6.23 12.77
C ILE A 54 -4.46 7.58 12.60
N ASN A 55 -4.79 8.28 13.69
CA ASN A 55 -5.44 9.59 13.60
C ASN A 55 -4.58 10.60 12.86
N SER A 56 -3.27 10.61 13.10
CA SER A 56 -2.33 11.51 12.44
C SER A 56 -2.21 11.22 10.94
N MET A 57 -2.09 9.95 10.54
CA MET A 57 -1.91 9.58 9.14
C MET A 57 -3.22 9.63 8.34
N SER A 58 -4.30 9.07 8.88
CA SER A 58 -5.62 9.08 8.21
C SER A 58 -6.22 10.48 8.11
N GLY A 59 -5.78 11.43 8.95
CA GLY A 59 -6.14 12.84 8.81
C GLY A 59 -5.52 13.55 7.60
N HIS A 60 -4.49 12.96 6.99
CA HIS A 60 -3.80 13.58 5.86
C HIS A 60 -4.54 13.34 4.54
N LYS A 61 -4.77 14.41 3.76
CA LYS A 61 -5.58 14.37 2.52
C LYS A 61 -5.09 13.38 1.45
N LYS A 62 -3.80 13.02 1.48
CA LYS A 62 -3.14 12.08 0.55
C LYS A 62 -3.04 10.65 1.06
N VAL A 63 -3.66 10.32 2.19
CA VAL A 63 -3.64 8.98 2.77
C VAL A 63 -5.07 8.45 2.84
N GLN A 64 -5.23 7.16 2.57
CA GLN A 64 -6.48 6.45 2.76
C GLN A 64 -6.21 5.17 3.55
N MET A 65 -6.82 5.05 4.71
CA MET A 65 -6.73 3.83 5.50
C MET A 65 -7.60 2.73 4.87
N VAL A 66 -7.00 1.60 4.57
CA VAL A 66 -7.68 0.46 3.92
C VAL A 66 -7.75 -0.79 4.79
N ALA A 67 -6.77 -0.95 5.68
CA ALA A 67 -6.67 -2.15 6.49
C ALA A 67 -6.10 -1.87 7.88
N ALA A 68 -6.40 -2.75 8.82
CA ALA A 68 -5.75 -2.77 10.12
C ALA A 68 -5.69 -4.19 10.68
N ALA A 69 -4.66 -4.47 11.47
CA ALA A 69 -4.54 -5.72 12.20
C ALA A 69 -4.34 -5.47 13.70
N ASP A 70 -5.16 -6.10 14.53
CA ASP A 70 -5.01 -6.12 15.98
C ASP A 70 -5.62 -7.41 16.55
N VAL A 71 -4.94 -8.01 17.52
CA VAL A 71 -5.43 -9.20 18.22
C VAL A 71 -6.65 -8.90 19.08
N ASP A 72 -6.79 -7.65 19.54
CA ASP A 72 -7.95 -7.18 20.27
C ASP A 72 -9.08 -6.76 19.30
N SER A 73 -10.09 -7.63 19.22
CA SER A 73 -11.28 -7.37 18.41
C SER A 73 -12.07 -6.11 18.82
N GLY A 74 -11.94 -5.68 20.08
CA GLY A 74 -12.56 -4.47 20.60
C GLY A 74 -11.95 -3.20 19.98
N GLU A 75 -10.64 -3.16 19.85
CA GLU A 75 -9.94 -2.05 19.20
C GLU A 75 -10.25 -1.99 17.70
N CYS A 76 -10.32 -3.15 17.02
CA CYS A 76 -10.77 -3.23 15.63
C CYS A 76 -12.22 -2.69 15.43
N LYS A 77 -13.13 -2.99 16.36
CA LYS A 77 -14.51 -2.48 16.34
C LYS A 77 -14.56 -0.96 16.50
N LYS A 78 -13.80 -0.41 17.46
CA LYS A 78 -13.68 1.04 17.68
C LYS A 78 -13.09 1.77 16.46
N LEU A 79 -12.16 1.14 15.76
CA LEU A 79 -11.59 1.69 14.54
C LEU A 79 -12.64 1.74 13.41
N LYS A 80 -13.35 0.63 13.18
CA LYS A 80 -14.41 0.55 12.16
C LYS A 80 -15.55 1.54 12.39
N SER A 81 -15.86 1.88 13.64
CA SER A 81 -16.87 2.91 13.93
C SER A 81 -16.39 4.34 13.63
N LYS A 82 -15.08 4.56 13.49
CA LYS A 82 -14.48 5.87 13.20
C LYS A 82 -14.13 6.05 11.72
N ILE A 83 -13.71 4.98 11.05
CA ILE A 83 -13.26 5.01 9.66
C ILE A 83 -14.02 3.95 8.89
N GLU A 84 -14.86 4.42 7.97
CA GLU A 84 -15.67 3.56 7.12
C GLU A 84 -14.82 2.81 6.09
N GLY A 85 -15.21 1.58 5.76
CA GLY A 85 -14.57 0.78 4.70
C GLY A 85 -13.23 0.11 5.07
N VAL A 86 -12.73 0.29 6.30
CA VAL A 86 -11.48 -0.34 6.76
C VAL A 86 -11.70 -1.84 7.00
N LYS A 87 -10.87 -2.67 6.35
CA LYS A 87 -10.81 -4.12 6.60
C LYS A 87 -9.99 -4.37 7.87
N THR A 88 -10.51 -5.15 8.81
CA THR A 88 -9.79 -5.47 10.04
C THR A 88 -9.46 -6.95 10.10
N PHE A 89 -8.28 -7.27 10.61
CA PHE A 89 -7.78 -8.63 10.75
C PHE A 89 -7.34 -8.86 12.20
N SER A 90 -7.53 -10.08 12.71
CA SER A 90 -6.95 -10.49 13.99
C SER A 90 -5.46 -10.81 13.88
N ASP A 91 -4.98 -11.04 12.65
CA ASP A 91 -3.59 -11.38 12.35
C ASP A 91 -3.06 -10.50 11.20
N TRP A 92 -1.91 -9.88 11.42
CA TRP A 92 -1.25 -9.04 10.42
C TRP A 92 -0.71 -9.85 9.23
N ARG A 93 -0.41 -11.14 9.42
CA ARG A 93 0.05 -12.03 8.35
C ARG A 93 -1.07 -12.30 7.35
N GLU A 94 -2.28 -12.56 7.86
CA GLU A 94 -3.47 -12.71 7.04
C GLU A 94 -3.82 -11.40 6.32
N MET A 95 -3.66 -10.26 7.01
CA MET A 95 -3.80 -8.95 6.37
C MET A 95 -2.87 -8.80 5.17
N PHE A 96 -1.57 -9.12 5.31
CA PHE A 96 -0.63 -9.05 4.19
C PHE A 96 -1.00 -10.01 3.06
N GLN A 97 -1.40 -11.24 3.35
CA GLN A 97 -1.82 -12.20 2.32
C GLN A 97 -3.07 -11.70 1.56
N ALA A 98 -4.05 -11.15 2.27
CA ALA A 98 -5.29 -10.69 1.67
C ALA A 98 -5.18 -9.35 0.94
N MET A 99 -4.24 -8.50 1.35
CA MET A 99 -4.16 -7.09 0.94
C MET A 99 -2.82 -6.67 0.34
N ASP A 100 -1.94 -7.60 -0.04
CA ASP A 100 -0.59 -7.31 -0.54
C ASP A 100 -0.56 -6.17 -1.58
N LYS A 101 -1.33 -6.28 -2.65
CA LYS A 101 -1.37 -5.25 -3.72
C LYS A 101 -2.18 -3.99 -3.35
N GLY A 102 -2.87 -4.01 -2.22
CA GLY A 102 -3.76 -2.93 -1.78
C GLY A 102 -3.16 -2.07 -0.67
N ILE A 103 -1.91 -2.29 -0.27
CA ILE A 103 -1.23 -1.54 0.79
C ILE A 103 0.07 -0.97 0.24
N ASP A 104 0.28 0.33 0.43
CA ASP A 104 1.51 1.05 0.06
C ASP A 104 2.37 1.35 1.29
N ILE A 105 1.72 1.80 2.38
CA ILE A 105 2.37 2.25 3.61
C ILE A 105 1.81 1.53 4.83
N ILE A 106 2.67 1.18 5.78
CA ILE A 106 2.31 0.48 7.02
C ILE A 106 2.83 1.22 8.24
N SER A 107 2.03 1.28 9.30
CA SER A 107 2.53 1.56 10.65
C SER A 107 2.58 0.32 11.50
N VAL A 108 3.62 0.22 12.32
CA VAL A 108 3.77 -0.80 13.36
C VAL A 108 3.83 -0.11 14.71
N SER A 109 2.80 -0.35 15.53
CA SER A 109 2.60 0.27 16.86
C SER A 109 2.22 -0.75 17.93
N THR A 110 2.66 -1.99 17.74
CA THR A 110 2.49 -3.10 18.69
C THR A 110 3.48 -2.96 19.86
N PRO A 111 3.47 -3.86 20.85
CA PRO A 111 4.58 -3.94 21.78
C PRO A 111 5.93 -4.12 21.07
N ASP A 112 6.98 -3.50 21.61
CA ASP A 112 8.31 -3.33 21.00
C ASP A 112 8.99 -4.64 20.55
N HIS A 113 8.80 -5.73 21.28
CA HIS A 113 9.30 -7.07 20.92
C HIS A 113 8.73 -7.63 19.60
N MET A 114 7.66 -7.05 19.07
CA MET A 114 7.07 -7.44 17.78
C MET A 114 7.41 -6.48 16.63
N HIS A 115 7.99 -5.31 16.93
CA HIS A 115 8.26 -4.29 15.92
C HIS A 115 9.15 -4.82 14.79
N GLY A 116 10.29 -5.43 15.14
CA GLY A 116 11.30 -5.86 14.18
C GLY A 116 10.72 -6.84 13.15
N ILE A 117 10.08 -7.92 13.60
CA ILE A 117 9.54 -8.95 12.71
C ILE A 117 8.40 -8.43 11.81
N MET A 118 7.49 -7.62 12.36
CA MET A 118 6.38 -7.06 11.58
C MET A 118 6.88 -6.05 10.54
N ALA A 119 7.82 -5.18 10.93
CA ALA A 119 8.40 -4.19 10.04
C ALA A 119 9.23 -4.85 8.92
N MET A 120 10.11 -5.80 9.23
CA MET A 120 10.88 -6.53 8.20
C MET A 120 9.96 -7.28 7.24
N SER A 121 8.89 -7.89 7.75
CA SER A 121 7.91 -8.59 6.90
C SER A 121 7.23 -7.64 5.92
N ALA A 122 6.90 -6.43 6.36
CA ALA A 122 6.36 -5.39 5.48
C ALA A 122 7.38 -4.87 4.46
N MET A 123 8.63 -4.62 4.89
CA MET A 123 9.71 -4.15 4.00
C MET A 123 10.05 -5.19 2.92
N ASN A 124 10.12 -6.46 3.28
CA ASN A 124 10.33 -7.57 2.34
C ASN A 124 9.20 -7.70 1.29
N LEU A 125 8.01 -7.18 1.59
CA LEU A 125 6.88 -7.09 0.65
C LEU A 125 6.88 -5.76 -0.15
N GLY A 126 7.96 -4.98 -0.07
CA GLY A 126 8.13 -3.71 -0.75
C GLY A 126 7.26 -2.57 -0.20
N LYS A 127 6.79 -2.66 1.06
CA LYS A 127 5.95 -1.65 1.69
C LYS A 127 6.79 -0.58 2.37
N HIS A 128 6.35 0.66 2.35
CA HIS A 128 6.97 1.70 3.20
C HIS A 128 6.50 1.53 4.64
N VAL A 129 7.42 1.62 5.60
CA VAL A 129 7.12 1.31 7.00
C VAL A 129 7.46 2.49 7.91
N TYR A 130 6.49 2.86 8.74
CA TYR A 130 6.69 3.65 9.94
C TYR A 130 6.62 2.72 11.15
N VAL A 131 7.60 2.81 12.05
CA VAL A 131 7.65 1.98 13.26
C VAL A 131 7.72 2.88 14.48
N GLN A 132 6.92 2.58 15.50
CA GLN A 132 6.97 3.33 16.74
C GLN A 132 8.29 3.13 17.48
N LYS A 133 8.62 4.11 18.33
CA LYS A 133 9.76 3.98 19.26
C LYS A 133 9.40 3.01 20.40
N PRO A 134 10.37 2.21 20.89
CA PRO A 134 11.70 1.95 20.31
C PRO A 134 11.62 1.14 19.01
N LEU A 135 12.59 1.30 18.10
CA LEU A 135 12.54 0.72 16.75
C LEU A 135 12.38 -0.82 16.75
N ALA A 136 13.11 -1.51 17.62
CA ALA A 136 13.01 -2.95 17.87
C ALA A 136 13.57 -3.26 19.28
N GLN A 137 13.49 -4.52 19.72
CA GLN A 137 13.94 -4.92 21.05
C GLN A 137 15.47 -4.99 21.15
N THR A 138 16.15 -5.30 20.03
CA THR A 138 17.61 -5.47 20.02
C THR A 138 18.29 -4.66 18.91
N VAL A 139 19.56 -4.32 19.13
CA VAL A 139 20.41 -3.71 18.08
C VAL A 139 20.58 -4.65 16.88
N GLY A 140 20.57 -5.96 17.11
CA GLY A 140 20.62 -6.97 16.04
C GLY A 140 19.42 -6.87 15.10
N GLU A 141 18.22 -6.77 15.66
CA GLU A 141 16.99 -6.54 14.88
C GLU A 141 17.05 -5.20 14.16
N CYS A 142 17.51 -4.12 14.78
CA CYS A 142 17.66 -2.83 14.09
C CYS A 142 18.61 -2.91 12.88
N ARG A 143 19.67 -3.74 12.97
CA ARG A 143 20.61 -3.95 11.85
C ARG A 143 19.99 -4.78 10.73
N ALA A 144 19.26 -5.84 11.07
CA ALA A 144 18.48 -6.62 10.10
C ALA A 144 17.40 -5.75 9.43
N MET A 145 16.72 -4.93 10.25
CA MET A 145 16.06 -3.66 9.97
C MET A 145 16.52 -2.97 8.69
N ARG A 146 17.79 -2.58 8.71
CA ARG A 146 18.45 -1.76 7.69
C ARG A 146 18.69 -2.51 6.38
N GLU A 147 18.73 -3.83 6.41
CA GLU A 147 19.12 -4.69 5.29
C GLU A 147 17.92 -5.30 4.54
N ALA A 148 16.73 -5.20 5.13
CA ALA A 148 15.44 -5.59 4.53
C ALA A 148 14.96 -4.56 3.50
#